data_AF-A0A2E7UM32-F1
#
_entry.id   AF-A0A2E7UM32-F1
#
_cell.length_a   1.000
_cell.length_b   1.000
_cell.length_c   1.000
_cell.angle_alpha   90.00
_cell.angle_beta   90.00
_cell.angle_gamma   90.00
#
_symmetry.space_group_name_H-M   'P 1'
#
loop_
_entity.id
_entity.type
_entity.pdbx_description
1 polymer ?
#
loop_
_entity_poly.entity_id
_entity_poly.type
_entity_poly.pdbx_seq_one_letter_code
_entity_poly.pdbx_strand_id
1 'polypeptide(L)'
;MFLPLFLATATGAFAQAPPGGGEMLGVIVRLEPTGQPVAEDPQVTLKPSTGDAISLSLTDDGRPPDVAASDGRFAGIALTNSLRFDVTMTLAGQQYDGGSVEWGEESGARDLVLTLQDGTLTATASSPEMNVPPQATDPTQGGQPPAAITGSPAGMTSAATIPPATSGGMPAPVSANSTASDDGWLWLALGAGALGLMGGLMLMLRSGGSRSMSDQIERAPTPPIFGPGTPSLAGGLHIWTAPPEHQERFLQHLVGTIAEHHRVLLVLPADVPAPAVHGGPVFITRASSLDTIDAVLADLETRPGPPLAMVVLESSPEAERITEYAEMMDPDPGAILLCAEVPAEHKAAIRVEVDAGTAVLHTWDGPVRLTEQHYRYARVHS
;
A
#
# COMPACT_ATOMS: atom_id res chain seq x y z
N MET A 1 -17.77 -25.59 47.72
CA MET A 1 -18.28 -25.52 46.34
C MET A 1 -17.15 -24.92 45.52
N PHE A 2 -16.27 -25.76 44.98
CA PHE A 2 -15.07 -25.35 44.23
C PHE A 2 -15.30 -25.70 42.76
N LEU A 3 -15.23 -24.71 41.86
CA LEU A 3 -15.19 -24.95 40.42
C LEU A 3 -13.82 -25.56 40.07
N PRO A 4 -13.77 -26.62 39.25
CA PRO A 4 -12.52 -27.04 38.65
C PRO A 4 -12.16 -26.11 37.48
N LEU A 5 -10.95 -25.57 37.55
CA LEU A 5 -10.26 -24.88 36.45
C LEU A 5 -9.87 -25.94 35.41
N PHE A 6 -10.53 -25.96 34.25
CA PHE A 6 -10.10 -26.76 33.12
C PHE A 6 -8.93 -26.05 32.43
N LEU A 7 -7.74 -26.64 32.58
CA LEU A 7 -6.56 -26.29 31.79
C LEU A 7 -6.73 -26.95 30.41
N ALA A 8 -7.06 -26.17 29.39
CA ALA A 8 -7.04 -26.64 28.00
C ALA A 8 -5.60 -26.66 27.49
N THR A 9 -5.00 -27.84 27.42
CA THR A 9 -3.75 -28.07 26.70
C THR A 9 -4.03 -28.08 25.20
N ALA A 10 -3.76 -26.96 24.53
CA ALA A 10 -3.72 -26.90 23.07
C ALA A 10 -2.58 -27.81 22.58
N THR A 11 -2.96 -28.99 22.08
CA THR A 11 -2.03 -29.98 21.55
C THR A 11 -1.94 -29.71 20.06
N GLY A 12 -1.04 -28.81 19.66
CA GLY A 12 -0.66 -28.66 18.25
C GLY A 12 0.05 -29.94 17.82
N ALA A 13 -0.65 -30.81 17.08
CA ALA A 13 -0.09 -32.04 16.56
C ALA A 13 0.91 -31.70 15.45
N PHE A 14 2.19 -31.59 15.80
CA PHE A 14 3.27 -31.64 14.81
C PHE A 14 3.24 -33.04 14.18
N ALA A 15 2.92 -33.11 12.88
CA ALA A 15 3.00 -34.34 12.11
C ALA A 15 4.43 -34.92 12.21
N GLN A 16 4.55 -36.19 12.60
CA GLN A 16 5.84 -36.85 12.74
C GLN A 16 6.52 -37.01 11.37
N ALA A 17 7.80 -36.63 11.32
CA ALA A 17 8.63 -36.71 10.12
C ALA A 17 8.82 -38.17 9.64
N PRO A 18 8.58 -38.48 8.35
CA PRO A 18 8.90 -39.78 7.77
C PRO A 18 10.41 -40.03 7.74
N PRO A 19 10.86 -41.29 7.89
CA PRO A 19 12.27 -41.66 7.79
C PRO A 19 12.74 -41.66 6.32
N GLY A 20 13.45 -40.60 5.92
CA GLY A 20 14.06 -40.44 4.60
C GLY A 20 14.63 -39.03 4.45
N GLY A 21 15.80 -38.79 5.04
CA GLY A 21 16.34 -37.46 5.40
C GLY A 21 16.72 -36.53 4.25
N GLY A 22 15.72 -36.05 3.50
CA GLY A 22 15.81 -34.74 2.85
C GLY A 22 15.54 -33.64 3.86
N GLU A 23 16.17 -32.48 3.67
CA GLU A 23 15.87 -31.27 4.45
C GLU A 23 14.39 -30.92 4.25
N MET A 24 13.61 -30.94 5.34
CA MET A 24 12.22 -30.51 5.30
C MET A 24 12.19 -28.98 5.31
N LEU A 25 11.63 -28.39 4.26
CA LEU A 25 11.49 -26.95 4.12
C LEU A 25 10.08 -26.52 4.54
N GLY A 26 10.01 -25.34 5.15
CA GLY A 26 8.74 -24.71 5.51
C GLY A 26 8.06 -24.11 4.29
N VAL A 27 6.79 -24.43 4.11
CA VAL A 27 5.87 -23.77 3.18
C VAL A 27 4.87 -23.00 4.01
N ILE A 28 4.89 -21.67 3.92
CA ILE A 28 3.83 -20.82 4.45
C ILE A 28 2.68 -20.87 3.44
N VAL A 29 1.47 -21.14 3.91
CA VAL A 29 0.25 -21.17 3.09
C VAL A 29 -0.66 -20.07 3.59
N ARG A 30 -1.06 -19.15 2.71
CA ARG A 30 -1.89 -17.98 3.03
C ARG A 30 -3.14 -17.98 2.18
N LEU A 31 -4.30 -17.71 2.76
CA LEU A 31 -5.54 -17.44 2.04
C LEU A 31 -5.83 -15.94 2.08
N GLU A 32 -5.91 -15.35 0.89
CA GLU A 32 -6.32 -13.97 0.65
C GLU A 32 -7.69 -13.98 -0.06
N PRO A 33 -8.81 -13.98 0.69
CA PRO A 33 -10.13 -14.00 0.07
C PRO A 33 -10.41 -12.65 -0.60
N THR A 34 -11.01 -12.70 -1.79
CA THR A 34 -11.44 -11.52 -2.52
C THR A 34 -12.95 -11.60 -2.74
N GLY A 35 -13.69 -10.63 -2.21
CA GLY A 35 -15.15 -10.61 -2.29
C GLY A 35 -15.81 -11.04 -0.98
N GLN A 36 -16.13 -12.33 -0.82
CA GLN A 36 -16.90 -12.79 0.34
C GLN A 36 -16.03 -13.06 1.57
N PRO A 37 -16.45 -12.58 2.76
CA PRO A 37 -15.76 -12.90 4.00
C PRO A 37 -15.83 -14.40 4.29
N VAL A 38 -14.72 -14.95 4.76
CA VAL A 38 -14.59 -16.36 5.15
C VAL A 38 -14.85 -16.45 6.65
N ALA A 39 -15.87 -17.20 7.05
CA ALA A 39 -16.31 -17.29 8.45
C ALA A 39 -15.81 -18.53 9.20
N GLU A 40 -15.24 -19.51 8.48
CA GLU A 40 -14.77 -20.79 9.02
C GLU A 40 -13.31 -21.03 8.61
N ASP A 41 -12.57 -21.73 9.47
CA ASP A 41 -11.17 -22.08 9.23
C ASP A 41 -11.03 -22.99 7.99
N PRO A 42 -10.37 -22.52 6.92
CA PRO A 42 -10.15 -23.32 5.72
C PRO A 42 -9.25 -24.52 6.00
N GLN A 43 -9.59 -25.68 5.43
CA GLN A 43 -8.72 -26.85 5.42
C GLN A 43 -8.05 -26.97 4.06
N VAL A 44 -6.72 -26.91 4.00
CA VAL A 44 -5.95 -27.07 2.76
C VAL A 44 -5.31 -28.45 2.72
N THR A 45 -5.40 -29.11 1.56
CA THR A 45 -4.69 -30.34 1.27
C THR A 45 -3.67 -30.10 0.15
N LEU A 46 -2.40 -30.32 0.47
CA LEU A 46 -1.27 -30.29 -0.46
C LEU A 46 -0.92 -31.73 -0.83
N LYS A 47 -1.19 -32.13 -2.07
CA LYS A 47 -0.90 -33.48 -2.56
C LYS A 47 0.37 -33.46 -3.41
N PRO A 48 1.51 -33.96 -2.94
CA PRO A 48 2.71 -34.04 -3.75
C PRO A 48 2.56 -35.08 -4.86
N SER A 49 3.40 -35.00 -5.90
CA SER A 49 3.45 -36.02 -6.97
C SER A 49 3.87 -37.40 -6.45
N THR A 50 4.60 -37.43 -5.33
CA THR A 50 5.08 -38.64 -4.65
C THR A 50 4.96 -38.45 -3.14
N GLY A 51 4.42 -39.46 -2.45
CA GLY A 51 4.24 -39.42 -1.00
C GLY A 51 2.79 -39.16 -0.58
N ASP A 52 2.60 -38.98 0.73
CA ASP A 52 1.29 -38.75 1.32
C ASP A 52 0.86 -37.29 1.20
N ALA A 53 -0.45 -37.06 1.12
CA ALA A 53 -1.00 -35.71 1.13
C ALA A 53 -0.84 -35.07 2.52
N ILE A 54 -0.53 -33.78 2.53
CA ILE A 54 -0.41 -32.97 3.75
C ILE A 54 -1.70 -32.20 3.92
N SER A 55 -2.37 -32.35 5.07
CA SER A 55 -3.56 -31.55 5.41
C SER A 55 -3.20 -30.54 6.49
N LEU A 56 -3.58 -29.28 6.29
CA LEU A 56 -3.38 -28.20 7.25
C LEU A 56 -4.65 -27.37 7.41
N SER A 57 -4.88 -26.87 8.63
CA SER A 57 -5.91 -25.87 8.91
C SER A 57 -5.26 -24.49 8.82
N LEU A 58 -5.91 -23.54 8.14
CA LEU A 58 -5.49 -22.14 8.16
C LEU A 58 -6.27 -21.42 9.27
N THR A 59 -5.60 -20.52 10.00
CA THR A 59 -6.18 -19.77 11.12
C THR A 59 -6.00 -18.27 10.93
N ASP A 60 -6.96 -17.48 11.43
CA ASP A 60 -6.99 -16.01 11.48
C ASP A 60 -7.02 -15.56 12.96
N ASP A 61 -5.95 -15.90 13.69
CA ASP A 61 -5.85 -15.76 15.16
C ASP A 61 -4.77 -14.76 15.62
N GLY A 62 -4.09 -14.11 14.68
CA GLY A 62 -2.99 -13.17 14.89
C GLY A 62 -1.71 -13.81 15.42
N ARG A 63 -1.59 -15.14 15.36
CA ARG A 63 -0.37 -15.85 15.78
C ARG A 63 0.39 -16.38 14.57
N PRO A 64 1.73 -16.33 14.58
CA PRO A 64 2.53 -16.83 13.47
C PRO A 64 2.12 -18.24 13.03
N PRO A 65 1.90 -18.47 11.72
CA PRO A 65 2.23 -17.57 10.60
C PRO A 65 1.26 -16.43 10.32
N ASP A 66 0.12 -16.37 11.00
CA ASP A 66 -0.82 -15.26 10.87
C ASP A 66 -0.32 -14.00 11.60
N VAL A 67 -0.59 -12.83 11.02
CA VAL A 67 -0.04 -11.55 11.46
C VAL A 67 -1.09 -10.68 12.16
N ALA A 68 -2.37 -10.83 11.82
CA ALA A 68 -3.42 -9.99 12.36
C ALA A 68 -4.71 -10.78 12.55
N ALA A 69 -5.17 -10.87 13.79
CA ALA A 69 -6.39 -11.60 14.12
C ALA A 69 -7.64 -10.91 13.56
N SER A 70 -8.57 -11.73 13.05
CA SER A 70 -9.85 -11.31 12.50
C SER A 70 -9.75 -10.32 11.33
N ASP A 71 -8.67 -10.36 10.55
CA ASP A 71 -8.51 -9.53 9.36
C ASP A 71 -9.08 -10.18 8.08
N GLY A 72 -9.58 -11.42 8.21
CA GLY A 72 -10.14 -12.21 7.13
C GLY A 72 -9.08 -12.91 6.28
N ARG A 73 -7.80 -12.83 6.66
CA ARG A 73 -6.70 -13.58 6.05
C ARG A 73 -6.35 -14.73 6.97
N PHE A 74 -6.06 -15.87 6.35
CA PHE A 74 -5.78 -17.08 7.10
C PHE A 74 -4.41 -17.58 6.72
N ALA A 75 -3.64 -18.08 7.68
CA ALA A 75 -2.32 -18.63 7.41
C ALA A 75 -2.08 -19.96 8.12
N GLY A 76 -1.19 -20.77 7.54
CA GLY A 76 -0.74 -22.05 8.10
C GLY A 76 0.66 -22.41 7.58
N ILE A 77 1.33 -23.35 8.24
CA ILE A 77 2.66 -23.83 7.83
C ILE A 77 2.60 -25.33 7.59
N ALA A 78 3.20 -25.77 6.49
CA ALA A 78 3.50 -27.17 6.21
C ALA A 78 5.01 -27.39 6.15
N LEU A 79 5.48 -28.55 6.61
CA LEU A 79 6.87 -28.99 6.46
C LEU A 79 6.93 -30.09 5.40
N THR A 80 7.77 -29.90 4.38
CA THR A 80 7.85 -30.82 3.25
C THR A 80 9.17 -30.72 2.50
N ASN A 81 9.58 -31.82 1.88
CA ASN A 81 10.71 -31.86 0.95
C ASN A 81 10.26 -31.85 -0.52
N SER A 82 8.95 -31.93 -0.79
CA SER A 82 8.43 -31.94 -2.16
C SER A 82 8.40 -30.53 -2.74
N LEU A 83 8.63 -30.42 -4.04
CA LEU A 83 8.68 -29.14 -4.77
C LEU A 83 7.40 -28.83 -5.54
N ARG A 84 6.59 -29.84 -5.83
CA ARG A 84 5.36 -29.73 -6.63
C ARG A 84 4.18 -30.33 -5.88
N PHE A 85 3.05 -29.64 -5.89
CA PHE A 85 1.80 -30.08 -5.24
C PHE A 85 0.59 -29.78 -6.10
N ASP A 86 -0.40 -30.67 -6.07
CA ASP A 86 -1.78 -30.35 -6.39
C ASP A 86 -2.46 -29.81 -5.13
N VAL A 87 -3.10 -28.65 -5.23
CA VAL A 87 -3.66 -27.90 -4.10
C VAL A 87 -5.17 -28.01 -4.12
N THR A 88 -5.76 -28.43 -3.01
CA THR A 88 -7.21 -28.36 -2.81
C THR A 88 -7.52 -27.71 -1.47
N MET A 89 -8.65 -27.02 -1.38
CA MET A 89 -9.13 -26.40 -0.15
C MET A 89 -10.57 -26.84 0.12
N THR A 90 -10.89 -27.15 1.36
CA THR A 90 -12.25 -27.35 1.84
C THR A 90 -12.64 -26.18 2.74
N LEU A 91 -13.74 -25.53 2.42
CA LEU A 91 -14.28 -24.42 3.18
C LEU A 91 -15.80 -24.56 3.27
N ALA A 92 -16.37 -24.51 4.48
CA ALA A 92 -17.79 -24.73 4.74
C ALA A 92 -18.34 -26.02 4.11
N GLY A 93 -17.52 -27.09 4.11
CA GLY A 93 -17.85 -28.39 3.50
C GLY A 93 -17.81 -28.43 1.97
N GLN A 94 -17.54 -27.31 1.30
CA GLN A 94 -17.33 -27.26 -0.15
C GLN A 94 -15.84 -27.40 -0.47
N GLN A 95 -15.52 -28.24 -1.45
CA GLN A 95 -14.16 -28.42 -1.95
C GLN A 95 -13.91 -27.54 -3.17
N TYR A 96 -12.74 -26.91 -3.19
CA TYR A 96 -12.23 -26.06 -4.25
C TYR A 96 -10.89 -26.61 -4.76
N ASP A 97 -10.70 -26.61 -6.07
CA ASP A 97 -9.44 -26.99 -6.72
C ASP A 97 -8.62 -25.72 -6.99
N GLY A 98 -7.40 -25.69 -6.48
CA GLY A 98 -6.47 -24.56 -6.64
C GLY A 98 -5.47 -24.75 -7.77
N GLY A 99 -5.45 -25.94 -8.41
CA GLY A 99 -4.47 -26.31 -9.42
C GLY A 99 -3.14 -26.82 -8.85
N SER A 100 -2.14 -26.93 -9.72
CA SER A 100 -0.80 -27.40 -9.35
C SER A 100 0.16 -26.22 -9.19
N VAL A 101 1.02 -26.31 -8.18
CA VAL A 101 2.07 -25.32 -7.89
C VAL A 101 3.44 -25.98 -7.80
N GLU A 102 4.50 -25.23 -8.12
CA GLU A 102 5.88 -25.72 -8.08
C GLU A 102 6.87 -24.62 -7.67
N TRP A 103 7.87 -24.99 -6.89
CA TRP A 103 9.02 -24.15 -6.54
C TRP A 103 10.31 -24.67 -7.17
N GLY A 104 11.32 -23.80 -7.30
CA GLY A 104 12.67 -24.21 -7.71
C GLY A 104 13.41 -24.95 -6.60
N GLU A 105 14.37 -25.78 -6.96
CA GLU A 105 15.21 -26.53 -6.00
C GLU A 105 15.99 -25.62 -5.05
N GLU A 106 16.36 -24.42 -5.50
CA GLU A 106 17.12 -23.42 -4.74
C GLU A 106 16.24 -22.54 -3.83
N SER A 107 14.91 -22.68 -3.86
CA SER A 107 14.02 -21.85 -3.05
C SER A 107 14.11 -22.23 -1.56
N GLY A 108 14.84 -21.42 -0.78
CA GLY A 108 14.99 -21.63 0.66
C GLY A 108 13.68 -21.43 1.42
N ALA A 109 13.03 -20.27 1.23
CA ALA A 109 11.70 -20.00 1.77
C ALA A 109 10.63 -20.17 0.68
N ARG A 110 9.51 -20.79 1.05
CA ARG A 110 8.39 -21.08 0.14
C ARG A 110 7.11 -20.49 0.69
N ASP A 111 6.42 -19.76 -0.16
CA ASP A 111 5.14 -19.14 0.17
C ASP A 111 4.11 -19.55 -0.89
N LEU A 112 2.95 -20.00 -0.43
CA LEU A 112 1.82 -20.43 -1.23
C LEU A 112 0.65 -19.50 -0.94
N VAL A 113 0.33 -18.64 -1.90
CA VAL A 113 -0.81 -17.72 -1.80
C VAL A 113 -2.01 -18.35 -2.49
N LEU A 114 -3.10 -18.47 -1.73
CA LEU A 114 -4.39 -18.95 -2.17
C LEU A 114 -5.32 -17.75 -2.31
N THR A 115 -5.92 -17.56 -3.48
CA THR A 115 -6.92 -16.52 -3.70
C THR A 115 -8.24 -17.17 -4.05
N LEU A 116 -9.26 -16.92 -3.23
CA LEU A 116 -10.64 -17.33 -3.48
C LEU A 116 -11.41 -16.13 -4.06
N GLN A 117 -11.82 -16.23 -5.32
CA GLN A 117 -12.57 -15.20 -6.02
C GLN A 117 -13.74 -15.84 -6.76
N ASP A 118 -14.96 -15.36 -6.51
CA ASP A 118 -16.18 -15.79 -7.21
C ASP A 118 -16.36 -17.33 -7.24
N GLY A 119 -16.01 -18.00 -6.14
CA GLY A 119 -16.11 -19.46 -6.00
C GLY A 119 -15.00 -20.24 -6.72
N THR A 120 -14.01 -19.57 -7.28
CA THR A 120 -12.82 -20.16 -7.90
C THR A 120 -11.62 -19.98 -6.99
N LEU A 121 -10.90 -21.07 -6.70
CA LEU A 121 -9.64 -21.04 -5.96
C LEU A 121 -8.49 -20.99 -6.96
N THR A 122 -7.53 -20.13 -6.71
CA THR A 122 -6.26 -20.08 -7.46
C THR A 122 -5.10 -20.17 -6.49
N ALA A 123 -4.14 -21.04 -6.79
CA ALA A 123 -2.94 -21.23 -5.97
C ALA A 123 -1.70 -20.67 -6.71
N THR A 124 -0.93 -19.82 -6.03
CA THR A 124 0.28 -19.20 -6.58
C THR A 124 1.47 -19.51 -5.67
N ALA A 125 2.47 -20.21 -6.21
CA ALA A 125 3.75 -20.40 -5.54
C ALA A 125 4.63 -19.16 -5.72
N SER A 126 5.23 -18.70 -4.63
CA SER A 126 6.25 -17.66 -4.63
C SER A 126 7.42 -18.04 -3.71
N SER A 127 8.58 -17.44 -3.97
CA SER A 127 9.74 -17.50 -3.10
C SER A 127 10.28 -16.08 -2.93
N PRO A 128 10.60 -15.62 -1.71
CA PRO A 128 11.12 -14.28 -1.49
C PRO A 128 12.54 -14.08 -2.06
N GLU A 129 13.18 -15.15 -2.56
CA GLU A 129 14.48 -15.05 -3.23
C GLU A 129 14.31 -14.85 -4.75
N MET A 130 14.96 -13.79 -5.24
CA MET A 130 15.05 -13.33 -6.62
C MET A 130 13.85 -12.52 -7.17
N ASN A 131 13.69 -11.31 -6.62
CA ASN A 131 13.34 -10.17 -7.47
C ASN A 131 14.59 -9.74 -8.30
N VAL A 132 15.21 -10.69 -9.02
CA VAL A 132 16.11 -10.36 -10.12
C VAL A 132 15.17 -10.02 -11.28
N PRO A 133 15.19 -8.79 -11.81
CA PRO A 133 14.34 -8.45 -12.94
C PRO A 133 14.52 -9.48 -14.05
N PRO A 134 13.46 -9.91 -14.75
CA PRO A 134 13.57 -10.87 -15.82
C PRO A 134 14.65 -10.38 -16.77
N GLN A 135 15.76 -11.12 -16.87
CA GLN A 135 16.81 -10.83 -17.81
C GLN A 135 16.16 -10.91 -19.19
N ALA A 136 15.98 -9.75 -19.84
CA ALA A 136 15.48 -9.68 -21.19
C ALA A 136 16.35 -10.60 -22.03
N THR A 137 15.76 -11.68 -22.53
CA THR A 137 16.40 -12.52 -23.53
C THR A 137 16.62 -11.64 -24.76
N ASP A 138 17.89 -11.41 -25.07
CA ASP A 138 18.37 -10.68 -26.22
C ASP A 138 17.71 -11.24 -27.50
N PRO A 139 16.88 -10.47 -28.25
CA PRO A 139 16.25 -10.94 -29.46
C PRO A 139 17.23 -10.80 -30.62
N THR A 140 18.27 -11.61 -30.63
CA THR A 140 19.18 -11.73 -31.77
C THR A 140 19.37 -13.19 -32.17
N GLN A 141 18.30 -13.84 -32.65
CA GLN A 141 18.44 -14.90 -33.64
C GLN A 141 17.24 -14.99 -34.58
N GLY A 142 17.55 -14.96 -35.88
CA GLY A 142 16.64 -14.58 -36.95
C GLY A 142 15.55 -15.59 -37.32
N GLY A 143 14.42 -15.02 -37.73
CA GLY A 143 13.31 -15.70 -38.39
C GLY A 143 12.79 -14.83 -39.54
N GLN A 144 12.75 -15.43 -40.72
CA GLN A 144 12.41 -14.93 -42.06
C GLN A 144 11.06 -14.17 -42.14
N PRO A 145 10.92 -13.17 -43.05
CA PRO A 145 9.69 -12.36 -43.15
C PRO A 145 8.60 -13.07 -43.97
N PRO A 146 7.31 -12.98 -43.59
CA PRO A 146 6.23 -13.26 -44.52
C PRO A 146 5.87 -12.02 -45.35
N ALA A 147 5.35 -12.33 -46.53
CA ALA A 147 5.20 -11.49 -47.70
C ALA A 147 4.30 -10.26 -47.54
N ALA A 148 4.65 -9.21 -48.28
CA ALA A 148 3.78 -8.08 -48.58
C ALA A 148 2.53 -8.55 -49.33
N ILE A 149 1.36 -8.20 -48.80
CA ILE A 149 0.09 -8.31 -49.51
C ILE A 149 -0.33 -6.89 -49.92
N THR A 150 -0.06 -6.58 -51.18
CA THR A 150 -0.68 -5.48 -51.93
C THR A 150 -2.19 -5.75 -52.07
N GLY A 151 -3.01 -4.82 -51.60
CA GLY A 151 -4.46 -4.84 -51.82
C GLY A 151 -5.15 -3.53 -51.40
N SER A 152 -5.17 -2.54 -52.28
CA SER A 152 -6.32 -1.62 -52.42
C SER A 152 -7.35 -2.31 -53.33
N PRO A 153 -8.67 -2.16 -53.13
CA PRO A 153 -9.32 -0.89 -53.43
C PRO A 153 -10.61 -0.53 -52.64
N ALA A 154 -11.03 0.72 -52.87
CA ALA A 154 -12.41 1.20 -52.98
C ALA A 154 -13.36 1.11 -51.77
N GLY A 155 -13.60 2.28 -51.19
CA GLY A 155 -14.92 2.92 -51.20
C GLY A 155 -16.04 2.26 -50.38
N MET A 156 -16.47 2.95 -49.32
CA MET A 156 -17.89 3.17 -49.03
C MET A 156 -18.04 4.23 -47.94
N THR A 157 -18.34 5.45 -48.38
CA THR A 157 -18.94 6.51 -47.56
C THR A 157 -20.31 6.06 -47.09
N SER A 158 -20.54 5.97 -45.78
CA SER A 158 -21.88 5.93 -45.20
C SER A 158 -22.07 7.14 -44.31
N ALA A 159 -22.69 8.16 -44.89
CA ALA A 159 -23.25 9.29 -44.19
C ALA A 159 -24.48 8.83 -43.41
N ALA A 160 -24.45 8.97 -42.09
CA ALA A 160 -25.63 8.76 -41.25
C ALA A 160 -26.63 9.88 -41.53
N THR A 161 -27.76 9.47 -42.12
CA THR A 161 -28.94 10.29 -42.38
C THR A 161 -29.71 10.48 -41.08
N ILE A 162 -29.85 11.73 -40.63
CA ILE A 162 -30.73 12.13 -39.52
C ILE A 162 -31.93 12.89 -40.15
N PRO A 163 -33.18 12.57 -39.76
CA PRO A 163 -34.39 13.02 -40.46
C PRO A 163 -34.70 14.52 -40.31
N PRO A 164 -35.47 15.11 -41.26
CA PRO A 164 -35.84 16.52 -41.22
C PRO A 164 -36.89 16.79 -40.15
N ALA A 165 -36.60 17.70 -39.22
CA ALA A 165 -37.59 18.25 -38.31
C ALA A 165 -38.46 19.26 -39.06
N THR A 166 -39.74 18.90 -39.13
CA THR A 166 -40.87 19.66 -39.66
C THR A 166 -40.97 21.07 -39.10
N SER A 167 -41.01 22.04 -40.03
CA SER A 167 -41.45 23.41 -39.84
C SER A 167 -42.93 23.47 -39.45
N GLY A 168 -43.20 23.70 -38.17
CA GLY A 168 -44.51 24.08 -37.63
C GLY A 168 -44.58 25.58 -37.39
N GLY A 169 -45.67 26.20 -37.83
CA GLY A 169 -45.79 27.64 -38.07
C GLY A 169 -45.72 28.54 -36.84
N MET A 170 -45.12 29.72 -37.07
CA MET A 170 -45.21 30.89 -36.19
C MET A 170 -46.65 31.43 -36.15
N PRO A 171 -47.24 31.67 -34.97
CA PRO A 171 -48.33 32.62 -34.81
C PRO A 171 -47.79 34.06 -34.73
N ALA A 172 -48.61 34.99 -35.20
CA ALA A 172 -48.38 36.42 -35.33
C ALA A 172 -47.98 37.12 -34.01
N PRO A 173 -47.29 38.28 -34.08
CA PRO A 173 -46.93 39.06 -32.91
C PRO A 173 -48.17 39.75 -32.34
N VAL A 174 -48.60 39.32 -31.15
CA VAL A 174 -49.60 40.04 -30.37
C VAL A 174 -48.87 41.17 -29.65
N SER A 175 -49.15 42.40 -30.05
CA SER A 175 -48.68 43.61 -29.37
C SER A 175 -49.30 43.66 -27.97
N ALA A 176 -48.51 43.36 -26.95
CA ALA A 176 -48.87 43.65 -25.56
C ALA A 176 -48.22 44.99 -25.18
N ASN A 177 -49.06 46.00 -24.99
CA ASN A 177 -48.69 47.25 -24.34
C ASN A 177 -48.25 46.95 -22.90
N SER A 178 -46.95 46.99 -22.64
CA SER A 178 -46.40 47.00 -21.29
C SER A 178 -46.32 48.44 -20.78
N THR A 179 -47.41 48.95 -20.20
CA THR A 179 -47.31 49.97 -19.15
C THR A 179 -46.90 49.28 -17.86
N ALA A 180 -45.60 49.12 -17.66
CA ALA A 180 -44.99 48.75 -16.38
C ALA A 180 -43.56 49.29 -16.31
N SER A 181 -43.42 50.58 -16.52
CA SER A 181 -42.28 51.35 -16.00
C SER A 181 -42.48 51.42 -14.49
N ASP A 182 -41.99 50.43 -13.75
CA ASP A 182 -41.50 50.60 -12.36
C ASP A 182 -40.98 49.31 -11.70
N ASP A 183 -41.10 48.11 -12.31
CA ASP A 183 -40.66 46.86 -11.66
C ASP A 183 -39.32 46.28 -12.17
N GLY A 184 -38.56 47.04 -12.98
CA GLY A 184 -37.24 46.61 -13.45
C GLY A 184 -36.23 46.41 -12.31
N TRP A 185 -36.35 47.20 -11.24
CA TRP A 185 -35.51 47.04 -10.04
C TRP A 185 -35.81 45.75 -9.29
N LEU A 186 -37.07 45.26 -9.33
CA LEU A 186 -37.47 44.03 -8.67
C LEU A 186 -36.78 42.81 -9.29
N TRP A 187 -36.72 42.76 -10.63
CA TRP A 187 -36.03 41.69 -11.35
C TRP A 187 -34.50 41.72 -11.16
N LEU A 188 -33.90 42.92 -11.08
CA LEU A 188 -32.49 43.07 -10.73
C LEU A 188 -32.19 42.63 -9.29
N ALA A 189 -33.05 42.99 -8.33
CA ALA A 189 -32.92 42.58 -6.94
C ALA A 189 -33.07 41.06 -6.78
N LEU A 190 -34.03 40.45 -7.49
CA LEU A 190 -34.24 39.01 -7.49
C LEU A 190 -33.05 38.25 -8.11
N GLY A 191 -32.51 38.75 -9.23
CA GLY A 191 -31.34 38.16 -9.88
C GLY A 191 -30.06 38.25 -9.04
N ALA A 192 -29.82 39.40 -8.40
CA ALA A 192 -28.70 39.57 -7.49
C ALA A 192 -28.82 38.69 -6.24
N GLY A 193 -30.03 38.55 -5.69
CA GLY A 193 -30.31 37.66 -4.56
C GLY A 193 -30.07 36.19 -4.90
N ALA A 194 -30.50 35.73 -6.08
CA ALA A 194 -30.28 34.37 -6.55
C ALA A 194 -28.79 34.05 -6.76
N LEU A 195 -28.02 34.98 -7.36
CA LEU A 195 -26.57 34.83 -7.51
C LEU A 195 -25.83 34.81 -6.17
N GLY A 196 -26.25 35.66 -5.22
CA GLY A 196 -25.71 35.65 -3.86
C GLY A 196 -25.97 34.34 -3.12
N LEU A 197 -27.18 33.79 -3.25
CA LEU A 197 -27.54 32.47 -2.68
C LEU A 197 -26.75 31.34 -3.32
N MET A 198 -26.58 31.36 -4.65
CA MET A 198 -25.82 30.33 -5.36
C MET A 198 -24.33 30.40 -5.02
N GLY A 199 -23.75 31.60 -4.92
CA GLY A 199 -22.37 31.82 -4.48
C GLY A 199 -22.16 31.42 -3.02
N GLY A 200 -23.10 31.77 -2.13
CA GLY A 200 -23.08 31.37 -0.72
C GLY A 200 -23.21 29.86 -0.53
N LEU A 201 -24.06 29.20 -1.32
CA LEU A 201 -24.21 27.75 -1.32
C LEU A 201 -22.95 27.06 -1.86
N MET A 202 -22.33 27.59 -2.92
CA MET A 202 -21.08 27.05 -3.46
C MET A 202 -19.92 27.23 -2.46
N LEU A 203 -19.88 28.36 -1.73
CA LEU A 203 -18.94 28.57 -0.63
C LEU A 203 -19.21 27.62 0.54
N MET A 204 -20.48 27.37 0.90
CA MET A 204 -20.84 26.41 1.95
C MET A 204 -20.51 24.96 1.58
N LEU A 205 -20.72 24.59 0.32
CA LEU A 205 -20.35 23.26 -0.20
C LEU A 205 -18.82 23.11 -0.32
N ARG A 206 -18.10 24.20 -0.59
CA ARG A 206 -16.64 24.23 -0.53
C ARG A 206 -16.10 24.29 0.90
N SER A 207 -16.88 24.81 1.85
CA SER A 207 -16.51 24.94 3.26
C SER A 207 -17.06 23.81 4.15
N GLY A 208 -17.57 22.73 3.58
CA GLY A 208 -17.62 21.46 4.30
C GLY A 208 -16.19 20.91 4.34
N GLY A 209 -15.25 21.46 5.09
CA GLY A 209 -15.40 21.58 6.54
C GLY A 209 -15.80 20.21 7.04
N SER A 210 -14.91 19.24 6.86
CA SER A 210 -15.03 17.89 7.41
C SER A 210 -15.68 18.02 8.78
N ARG A 211 -16.96 17.63 8.87
CA ARG A 211 -17.63 17.59 10.16
C ARG A 211 -16.79 16.61 10.97
N SER A 212 -16.00 17.14 11.89
CA SER A 212 -15.22 16.37 12.85
C SER A 212 -16.20 15.47 13.58
N MET A 213 -16.37 14.26 13.06
CA MET A 213 -17.37 13.32 13.55
C MET A 213 -16.82 12.54 14.74
N SER A 214 -15.73 12.99 15.37
CA SER A 214 -15.06 12.19 16.38
C SER A 214 -14.36 12.97 17.50
N ASP A 215 -15.02 13.96 18.11
CA ASP A 215 -14.64 14.39 19.47
C ASP A 215 -14.75 13.25 20.50
N GLN A 216 -15.27 12.08 20.11
CA GLN A 216 -15.37 10.88 20.94
C GLN A 216 -14.45 9.73 20.49
N ILE A 217 -13.70 9.86 19.39
CA ILE A 217 -12.73 8.84 18.97
C ILE A 217 -11.36 9.48 19.05
N GLU A 218 -10.69 9.23 20.17
CA GLU A 218 -9.29 9.58 20.35
C GLU A 218 -8.44 8.48 19.69
N ARG A 219 -7.54 8.87 18.80
CA ARG A 219 -6.59 7.93 18.20
C ARG A 219 -5.67 7.43 19.32
N ALA A 220 -5.57 6.11 19.48
CA ALA A 220 -4.60 5.55 20.41
C ALA A 220 -3.19 6.07 20.06
N PRO A 221 -2.36 6.38 21.07
CA PRO A 221 -1.01 6.87 20.82
C PRO A 221 -0.24 5.86 19.97
N THR A 222 0.32 6.35 18.87
CA THR A 222 1.09 5.50 17.95
C THR A 222 2.49 5.28 18.53
N PRO A 223 3.03 4.05 18.49
CA PRO A 223 4.35 3.80 19.04
C PRO A 223 5.43 4.58 18.28
N PRO A 224 6.52 4.96 18.97
CA PRO A 224 7.66 5.64 18.35
C PRO A 224 8.47 4.70 17.46
N ILE A 225 9.03 5.21 16.36
CA ILE A 225 9.61 4.39 15.26
C ILE A 225 10.77 3.50 15.72
N PHE A 226 11.68 4.04 16.54
CA PHE A 226 12.87 3.33 17.03
C PHE A 226 12.85 3.18 18.55
N GLY A 227 11.65 3.13 19.14
CA GLY A 227 11.47 3.05 20.59
C GLY A 227 11.45 4.41 21.29
N PRO A 228 11.43 4.41 22.64
CA PRO A 228 11.23 5.62 23.44
C PRO A 228 12.19 6.76 23.06
N GLY A 229 11.65 7.98 22.96
CA GLY A 229 12.39 9.19 22.58
C GLY A 229 12.35 9.52 21.08
N THR A 230 12.06 8.55 20.21
CA THR A 230 11.81 8.84 18.78
C THR A 230 10.37 9.28 18.54
N PRO A 231 10.09 10.11 17.52
CA PRO A 231 8.71 10.49 17.20
C PRO A 231 7.92 9.31 16.63
N SER A 232 6.60 9.35 16.75
CA SER A 232 5.68 8.49 16.01
C SER A 232 5.53 8.97 14.57
N LEU A 233 5.23 8.08 13.62
CA LEU A 233 4.82 8.47 12.25
C LEU A 233 3.36 8.97 12.16
N ALA A 234 2.71 9.18 13.30
CA ALA A 234 1.38 9.76 13.40
C ALA A 234 1.54 11.08 14.14
N GLY A 235 1.74 12.18 13.41
CA GLY A 235 2.09 13.47 13.99
C GLY A 235 2.62 14.53 13.02
N GLY A 236 2.35 14.37 11.71
CA GLY A 236 2.82 15.29 10.68
C GLY A 236 4.31 15.14 10.34
N LEU A 237 4.98 16.27 10.10
CA LEU A 237 6.37 16.32 9.63
C LEU A 237 7.39 16.30 10.78
N HIS A 238 8.32 15.36 10.73
CA HIS A 238 9.48 15.30 11.62
C HIS A 238 10.77 15.65 10.86
N ILE A 239 11.49 16.65 11.36
CA ILE A 239 12.74 17.11 10.75
C ILE A 239 13.93 16.41 11.41
N TRP A 240 14.73 15.70 10.62
CA TRP A 240 15.88 14.92 11.05
C TRP A 240 17.13 15.46 10.37
N THR A 241 18.20 15.63 11.13
CA THR A 241 19.48 16.10 10.59
C THR A 241 20.50 14.98 10.55
N ALA A 242 21.19 14.81 9.43
CA ALA A 242 22.31 13.88 9.31
C ALA A 242 23.44 14.51 8.49
N PRO A 243 24.72 14.28 8.85
CA PRO A 243 25.87 14.72 8.06
C PRO A 243 25.75 14.24 6.60
N PRO A 244 26.05 15.10 5.59
CA PRO A 244 25.92 14.75 4.18
C PRO A 244 26.59 13.41 3.80
N GLU A 245 27.78 13.14 4.34
CA GLU A 245 28.56 11.92 4.12
C GLU A 245 27.89 10.63 4.65
N HIS A 246 26.84 10.77 5.46
CA HIS A 246 26.12 9.66 6.08
C HIS A 246 24.65 9.59 5.67
N GLN A 247 24.13 10.59 4.95
CA GLN A 247 22.72 10.67 4.56
C GLN A 247 22.27 9.46 3.75
N GLU A 248 23.02 9.06 2.72
CA GLU A 248 22.63 7.95 1.84
C GLU A 248 22.54 6.62 2.60
N ARG A 249 23.58 6.29 3.37
CA ARG A 249 23.61 5.07 4.19
C ARG A 249 22.48 5.09 5.23
N PHE A 250 22.31 6.21 5.93
CA PHE A 250 21.26 6.33 6.93
C PHE A 250 19.87 6.24 6.31
N LEU A 251 19.64 6.88 5.17
CA LEU A 251 18.37 6.85 4.45
C LEU A 251 17.99 5.44 4.03
N GLN A 252 18.94 4.65 3.52
CA GLN A 252 18.70 3.26 3.17
C GLN A 252 18.18 2.45 4.37
N HIS A 253 18.79 2.62 5.54
CA HIS A 253 18.36 1.94 6.76
C HIS A 253 17.03 2.46 7.29
N LEU A 254 16.84 3.78 7.31
CA LEU A 254 15.60 4.43 7.75
C LEU A 254 14.41 3.96 6.92
N VAL A 255 14.53 4.00 5.59
CA VAL A 255 13.47 3.56 4.67
C VAL A 255 13.21 2.07 4.82
N GLY A 256 14.27 1.24 4.92
CA GLY A 256 14.14 -0.20 5.16
C GLY A 256 13.34 -0.51 6.42
N THR A 257 13.68 0.11 7.55
CA THR A 257 12.96 -0.09 8.81
C THR A 257 11.51 0.37 8.75
N ILE A 258 11.23 1.54 8.16
CA ILE A 258 9.85 2.04 8.03
C ILE A 258 9.03 1.12 7.12
N ALA A 259 9.64 0.63 6.04
CA ALA A 259 9.00 -0.25 5.07
C ALA A 259 8.61 -1.63 5.65
N GLU A 260 9.11 -2.03 6.82
CA GLU A 260 8.67 -3.28 7.47
C GLU A 260 7.18 -3.23 7.91
N HIS A 261 6.68 -2.03 8.22
CA HIS A 261 5.32 -1.84 8.75
C HIS A 261 4.49 -0.83 7.98
N HIS A 262 5.10 -0.06 7.09
CA HIS A 262 4.45 1.00 6.32
C HIS A 262 4.73 0.84 4.83
N ARG A 263 3.89 1.47 4.03
CA ARG A 263 4.23 1.78 2.63
C ARG A 263 5.00 3.09 2.65
N VAL A 264 6.10 3.19 1.90
CA VAL A 264 6.94 4.41 1.92
C VAL A 264 6.88 5.14 0.61
N LEU A 265 6.52 6.42 0.62
CA LEU A 265 6.80 7.35 -0.47
C LEU A 265 8.15 8.03 -0.19
N LEU A 266 9.16 7.69 -0.98
CA LEU A 266 10.49 8.27 -0.90
C LEU A 266 10.65 9.37 -1.96
N VAL A 267 10.80 10.61 -1.50
CA VAL A 267 11.06 11.79 -2.33
C VAL A 267 12.58 12.03 -2.36
N LEU A 268 13.20 11.87 -3.53
CA LEU A 268 14.64 12.01 -3.72
C LEU A 268 15.00 13.16 -4.67
N PRO A 269 16.15 13.84 -4.45
CA PRO A 269 16.76 14.68 -5.47
C PRO A 269 17.06 13.87 -6.74
N ALA A 270 17.10 14.53 -7.90
CA ALA A 270 17.24 13.87 -9.20
C ALA A 270 18.56 13.09 -9.36
N ASP A 271 19.61 13.53 -8.66
CA ASP A 271 20.99 13.02 -8.72
C ASP A 271 21.29 11.94 -7.66
N VAL A 272 20.43 11.76 -6.66
CA VAL A 272 20.63 10.76 -5.61
C VAL A 272 20.14 9.38 -6.08
N PRO A 273 20.96 8.32 -6.01
CA PRO A 273 20.50 6.97 -6.37
C PRO A 273 19.39 6.50 -5.43
N ALA A 274 18.47 5.69 -5.96
CA ALA A 274 17.44 5.05 -5.15
C ALA A 274 18.11 4.05 -4.18
N PRO A 275 17.82 4.08 -2.87
CA PRO A 275 18.41 3.12 -1.94
C PRO A 275 17.87 1.72 -2.23
N ALA A 276 18.77 0.73 -2.20
CA ALA A 276 18.39 -0.68 -2.27
C ALA A 276 17.84 -1.11 -0.90
N VAL A 277 16.52 -1.10 -0.78
CA VAL A 277 15.82 -1.43 0.47
C VAL A 277 15.17 -2.81 0.38
N HIS A 278 15.30 -3.58 1.44
CA HIS A 278 14.58 -4.83 1.63
C HIS A 278 13.41 -4.56 2.58
N GLY A 279 12.22 -5.07 2.28
CA GLY A 279 11.04 -4.87 3.11
C GLY A 279 9.77 -4.70 2.28
N GLY A 280 8.81 -3.94 2.84
CA GLY A 280 7.55 -3.60 2.19
C GLY A 280 7.68 -2.63 1.01
N PRO A 281 6.54 -2.17 0.46
CA PRO A 281 6.52 -1.42 -0.79
C PRO A 281 7.08 -0.01 -0.59
N VAL A 282 8.08 0.32 -1.41
CA VAL A 282 8.70 1.65 -1.47
C VAL A 282 8.45 2.25 -2.84
N PHE A 283 7.72 3.36 -2.87
CA PHE A 283 7.45 4.17 -4.05
C PHE A 283 8.45 5.31 -4.08
N ILE A 284 8.99 5.62 -5.26
CA ILE A 284 10.02 6.65 -5.40
C ILE A 284 9.51 7.72 -6.34
N THR A 285 9.60 8.98 -5.91
CA THR A 285 9.38 10.13 -6.77
C THR A 285 10.62 11.03 -6.76
N ARG A 286 10.90 11.63 -7.91
CA ARG A 286 11.95 12.65 -8.09
C ARG A 286 11.36 14.02 -8.40
N ALA A 287 10.05 14.17 -8.20
CA ALA A 287 9.38 15.45 -8.37
C ALA A 287 9.85 16.42 -7.30
N SER A 288 10.20 17.63 -7.70
CA SER A 288 10.50 18.75 -6.79
C SER A 288 9.26 19.61 -6.51
N SER A 289 8.19 19.47 -7.31
CA SER A 289 6.94 20.20 -7.14
C SER A 289 6.06 19.56 -6.08
N LEU A 290 5.62 20.35 -5.10
CA LEU A 290 4.72 19.89 -4.05
C LEU A 290 3.38 19.39 -4.61
N ASP A 291 2.78 20.09 -5.56
CA ASP A 291 1.54 19.63 -6.23
C ASP A 291 1.66 18.22 -6.82
N THR A 292 2.85 17.86 -7.32
CA THR A 292 3.09 16.51 -7.86
C THR A 292 3.29 15.48 -6.76
N ILE A 293 3.97 15.86 -5.67
CA ILE A 293 4.15 15.00 -4.50
C ILE A 293 2.79 14.72 -3.85
N ASP A 294 1.96 15.75 -3.66
CA ASP A 294 0.60 15.67 -3.12
C ASP A 294 -0.29 14.77 -3.99
N ALA A 295 -0.27 14.94 -5.32
CA ALA A 295 -1.02 14.09 -6.23
C ALA A 295 -0.59 12.60 -6.15
N VAL A 296 0.71 12.33 -6.02
CA VAL A 296 1.21 10.95 -5.84
C VAL A 296 0.81 10.40 -4.48
N LEU A 297 0.86 11.21 -3.42
CA LEU A 297 0.46 10.83 -2.09
C LEU A 297 -1.02 10.45 -2.05
N ALA A 298 -1.90 11.30 -2.59
CA ALA A 298 -3.33 11.05 -2.69
C ALA A 298 -3.64 9.76 -3.47
N ASP A 299 -2.94 9.50 -4.59
CA ASP A 299 -3.09 8.24 -5.32
C ASP A 299 -2.71 7.03 -4.47
N LEU A 300 -1.58 7.08 -3.75
CA LEU A 300 -1.11 6.00 -2.89
C LEU A 300 -2.04 5.73 -1.70
N GLU A 301 -2.65 6.76 -1.13
CA GLU A 301 -3.60 6.63 -0.03
C GLU A 301 -4.87 5.90 -0.43
N THR A 302 -5.36 6.10 -1.66
CA THR A 302 -6.54 5.36 -2.15
C THR A 302 -6.30 3.86 -2.33
N ARG A 303 -5.03 3.44 -2.42
CA ARG A 303 -4.68 2.03 -2.57
C ARG A 303 -4.80 1.32 -1.22
N PRO A 304 -5.40 0.12 -1.16
CA PRO A 304 -5.44 -0.66 0.07
C PRO A 304 -4.01 -1.09 0.48
N GLY A 305 -3.74 -1.14 1.79
CA GLY A 305 -2.48 -1.61 2.33
C GLY A 305 -2.15 -1.03 3.71
N PRO A 306 -0.91 -1.28 4.20
CA PRO A 306 -0.42 -0.67 5.43
C PRO A 306 -0.45 0.86 5.39
N PRO A 307 -0.34 1.55 6.54
CA PRO A 307 -0.27 3.01 6.59
C PRO A 307 0.85 3.55 5.69
N LEU A 308 0.60 4.68 5.05
CA LEU A 308 1.57 5.37 4.20
C LEU A 308 2.44 6.27 5.08
N ALA A 309 3.74 6.30 4.81
CA ALA A 309 4.69 7.23 5.39
C ALA A 309 5.50 7.90 4.27
N MET A 310 5.82 9.18 4.43
CA MET A 310 6.66 9.90 3.48
C MET A 310 8.07 10.10 4.06
N VAL A 311 9.09 9.88 3.25
CA VAL A 311 10.47 10.23 3.58
C VAL A 311 11.00 11.14 2.50
N VAL A 312 11.44 12.33 2.88
CA VAL A 312 11.99 13.34 1.98
C VAL A 312 13.46 13.51 2.27
N LEU A 313 14.31 13.36 1.25
CA LEU A 313 15.71 13.75 1.33
C LEU A 313 15.89 15.12 0.69
N GLU A 314 16.27 16.12 1.48
CA GLU A 314 16.58 17.46 0.98
C GLU A 314 17.72 18.05 1.80
N SER A 315 18.90 18.27 1.23
CA SER A 315 20.09 18.59 2.04
C SER A 315 20.02 19.96 2.73
N SER A 316 19.42 20.95 2.07
CA SER A 316 19.28 22.33 2.59
C SER A 316 17.90 22.89 2.20
N PRO A 317 16.82 22.45 2.87
CA PRO A 317 15.47 22.89 2.58
C PRO A 317 15.26 24.34 3.05
N GLU A 318 14.53 25.12 2.27
CA GLU A 318 14.11 26.47 2.68
C GLU A 318 13.00 26.42 3.74
N ALA A 319 12.93 27.44 4.62
CA ALA A 319 11.97 27.47 5.72
C ALA A 319 10.50 27.46 5.25
N GLU A 320 10.21 28.10 4.11
CA GLU A 320 8.89 28.09 3.48
C GLU A 320 8.51 26.66 3.05
N ARG A 321 9.44 25.97 2.39
CA ARG A 321 9.24 24.59 1.92
C ARG A 321 9.00 23.58 3.06
N ILE A 322 9.67 23.76 4.20
CA ILE A 322 9.40 22.96 5.42
C ILE A 322 7.97 23.20 5.91
N THR A 323 7.50 24.45 5.90
CA THR A 323 6.14 24.80 6.30
C THR A 323 5.12 24.17 5.36
N GLU A 324 5.35 24.23 4.05
CA GLU A 324 4.48 23.61 3.05
C GLU A 324 4.43 22.08 3.21
N TYR A 325 5.57 21.41 3.45
CA TYR A 325 5.57 19.98 3.79
C TYR A 325 4.79 19.70 5.08
N ALA A 326 4.88 20.56 6.08
CA ALA A 326 4.14 20.38 7.34
C ALA A 326 2.63 20.51 7.14
N GLU A 327 2.19 21.49 6.35
CA GLU A 327 0.78 21.69 6.00
C GLU A 327 0.23 20.53 5.16
N MET A 328 1.01 20.01 4.22
CA MET A 328 0.63 18.86 3.38
C MET A 328 0.44 17.56 4.20
N MET A 329 1.06 17.45 5.37
CA MET A 329 1.07 16.23 6.21
C MET A 329 0.12 16.28 7.42
N ASP A 330 -0.65 17.35 7.60
CA ASP A 330 -1.55 17.51 8.76
C ASP A 330 -2.95 16.90 8.48
N PRO A 331 -3.44 15.89 9.25
CA PRO A 331 -2.79 15.20 10.38
C PRO A 331 -2.07 13.88 10.02
N ASP A 332 -2.35 13.33 8.83
CA ASP A 332 -1.79 12.11 8.27
C ASP A 332 -1.68 12.31 6.75
N PRO A 333 -0.69 11.69 6.07
CA PRO A 333 0.27 10.71 6.58
C PRO A 333 1.47 11.36 7.28
N GLY A 334 2.15 10.63 8.18
CA GLY A 334 3.37 11.13 8.79
C GLY A 334 4.55 11.17 7.84
N ALA A 335 5.44 12.12 8.08
CA ALA A 335 6.60 12.35 7.23
C ALA A 335 7.90 12.54 8.01
N ILE A 336 9.01 12.16 7.39
CA ILE A 336 10.35 12.49 7.84
C ILE A 336 11.06 13.30 6.76
N LEU A 337 11.49 14.51 7.10
CA LEU A 337 12.41 15.30 6.29
C LEU A 337 13.82 15.08 6.80
N LEU A 338 14.64 14.39 6.01
CA LEU A 338 16.06 14.18 6.28
C LEU A 338 16.88 15.25 5.55
N CYS A 339 17.56 16.11 6.31
CA CYS A 339 18.39 17.19 5.79
C CYS A 339 19.79 17.25 6.43
N ALA A 340 20.71 18.01 5.83
CA ALA A 340 22.02 18.29 6.44
C ALA A 340 21.93 19.47 7.39
N GLU A 341 21.21 20.50 6.96
CA GLU A 341 21.04 21.76 7.67
C GLU A 341 19.55 22.05 7.84
N VAL A 342 19.19 22.57 9.00
CA VAL A 342 17.82 23.03 9.28
C VAL A 342 17.87 24.56 9.36
N PRO A 343 16.98 25.27 8.66
CA PRO A 343 16.82 26.71 8.79
C PRO A 343 16.64 27.13 10.25
N ALA A 344 17.14 28.31 10.62
CA ALA A 344 17.17 28.76 12.02
C ALA A 344 15.77 28.89 12.65
N GLU A 345 14.73 29.03 11.82
CA GLU A 345 13.32 29.14 12.22
C GLU A 345 12.75 27.79 12.70
N HIS A 346 13.39 26.68 12.33
CA HIS A 346 12.93 25.32 12.60
C HIS A 346 13.88 24.58 13.54
N LYS A 347 13.39 23.51 14.16
CA LYS A 347 14.19 22.66 15.05
C LYS A 347 14.16 21.23 14.56
N ALA A 348 15.33 20.61 14.46
CA ALA A 348 15.43 19.18 14.25
C ALA A 348 14.83 18.44 15.46
N ALA A 349 13.90 17.53 15.20
CA ALA A 349 13.41 16.60 16.21
C ALA A 349 14.49 15.58 16.59
N ILE A 350 15.30 15.18 15.60
CA ILE A 350 16.39 14.22 15.76
C ILE A 350 17.64 14.73 15.07
N ARG A 351 18.78 14.58 15.74
CA ARG A 351 20.11 14.72 15.14
C ARG A 351 20.80 13.37 15.09
N VAL A 352 21.19 12.96 13.89
CA VAL A 352 21.82 11.68 13.61
C VAL A 352 23.33 11.86 13.62
N GLU A 353 24.01 11.03 14.40
CA GLU A 353 25.46 10.88 14.38
C GLU A 353 25.80 9.45 13.99
N VAL A 354 26.67 9.25 13.01
CA VAL A 354 27.04 7.91 12.55
C VAL A 354 28.52 7.69 12.85
N ASP A 355 28.82 6.63 13.61
CA ASP A 355 30.19 6.24 13.97
C ASP A 355 30.38 4.73 13.73
N ALA A 356 31.37 4.37 12.91
CA ALA A 356 31.90 3.01 12.73
C ALA A 356 30.85 1.86 12.68
N GLY A 357 29.68 2.09 12.08
CA GLY A 357 28.59 1.09 11.94
C GLY A 357 27.48 1.17 13.00
N THR A 358 27.49 2.20 13.85
CA THR A 358 26.40 2.55 14.76
C THR A 358 25.84 3.91 14.38
N ALA A 359 24.52 4.07 14.38
CA ALA A 359 23.88 5.38 14.31
C ALA A 359 23.36 5.75 15.71
N VAL A 360 23.64 6.96 16.17
CA VAL A 360 23.12 7.52 17.41
C VAL A 360 22.12 8.61 17.04
N LEU A 361 20.86 8.41 17.42
CA LEU A 361 19.81 9.40 17.28
C LEU A 361 19.79 10.24 18.56
N HIS A 362 20.23 11.49 18.50
CA HIS A 362 20.09 12.43 19.58
C HIS A 362 18.67 12.99 19.56
N THR A 363 17.86 12.54 20.52
CA THR A 363 16.46 12.97 20.71
C THR A 363 16.36 13.93 21.90
N TRP A 364 15.17 14.48 22.13
CA TRP A 364 14.89 15.32 23.31
C TRP A 364 14.93 14.55 24.63
N ASP A 365 14.62 13.24 24.61
CA ASP A 365 14.66 12.35 25.78
C ASP A 365 16.05 11.74 26.02
N GLY A 366 16.98 11.92 25.07
CA GLY A 366 18.34 11.40 25.13
C GLY A 366 18.76 10.62 23.88
N PRO A 367 19.98 10.08 23.87
CA PRO A 367 20.51 9.36 22.73
C PRO A 367 19.93 7.95 22.61
N VAL A 368 19.40 7.61 21.44
CA VAL A 368 18.99 6.25 21.06
C VAL A 368 20.07 5.65 20.16
N ARG A 369 20.65 4.52 20.56
CA ARG A 369 21.71 3.85 19.79
C ARG A 369 21.11 2.78 18.88
N LEU A 370 21.25 2.97 17.59
CA LEU A 370 20.90 2.01 16.56
C LEU A 370 22.16 1.23 16.16
N THR A 371 22.29 0.01 16.67
CA THR A 371 23.39 -0.89 16.32
C THR A 371 23.01 -1.74 15.10
N GLU A 372 23.94 -1.97 14.18
CA GLU A 372 24.27 -3.31 13.66
C GLU A 372 23.19 -4.42 13.74
N GLN A 373 23.06 -4.91 14.97
CA GLN A 373 22.29 -6.09 15.36
C GLN A 373 20.84 -5.79 15.74
N HIS A 374 20.51 -4.57 16.16
CA HIS A 374 19.10 -4.14 16.27
C HIS A 374 18.42 -4.17 14.90
N TYR A 375 19.20 -4.00 13.81
CA TYR A 375 18.74 -4.19 12.43
C TYR A 375 18.55 -5.67 12.01
N ARG A 376 18.97 -6.64 12.84
CA ARG A 376 18.75 -8.09 12.61
C ARG A 376 17.85 -8.75 13.66
N TYR A 377 17.48 -8.07 14.75
CA TYR A 377 16.64 -8.66 15.79
C TYR A 377 15.14 -8.73 15.42
N ALA A 378 14.73 -8.09 14.32
CA ALA A 378 13.45 -8.37 13.64
C ALA A 378 13.49 -9.69 12.83
N ARG A 379 14.65 -10.35 12.70
CA ARG A 379 14.85 -11.53 11.83
C ARG A 379 14.93 -12.87 12.57
N VAL A 380 14.90 -12.90 13.90
CA VAL A 380 15.10 -14.14 14.69
C VAL A 380 13.84 -14.57 15.47
N HIS A 381 12.78 -13.77 15.43
CA HIS A 381 11.51 -14.09 16.11
C HIS A 381 10.28 -14.06 15.19
N SER A 382 10.47 -14.05 13.87
CA SER A 382 9.41 -14.30 12.88
C SER A 382 9.51 -15.71 12.33
#